data_AF-A0A257RT49-F1
#
_entry.id   AF-A0A257RT49-F1
#
_cell.length_a   1.000
_cell.length_b   1.000
_cell.length_c   1.000
_cell.angle_alpha   90.00
_cell.angle_beta   90.00
_cell.angle_gamma   90.00
#
_symmetry.space_group_name_H-M   'P 1'
#
loop_
_entity.id
_entity.type
_entity.pdbx_description
1 polymer ?
#
loop_
_entity_poly.entity_id
_entity_poly.type
_entity_poly.pdbx_seq_one_letter_code
_entity_poly.pdbx_strand_id
1 'polypeptide(L)'
;MFDTMSIDFASLDEAIGRAHERLSAEQRADGHYVYELEADATIPAEYVLLEHFLDRIDPELQARIGVFLRGIQGDSPQNPGGWPLFHDGAMDLSASVKAYFALKAIGDDPNAPHMRRAREAILARGGAARTNVFTRIQLALFGAVPWRACPVMPVEIMLLPDWFPITIWKISYWSRTVIAPL
;
A
#
# COMPACT_ATOMS: atom_id res chain seq x y z
N MET A 1 4.00 -29.07 -34.98
CA MET A 1 2.98 -28.49 -35.88
C MET A 1 2.20 -27.50 -35.02
N PHE A 2 2.62 -26.24 -35.03
CA PHE A 2 1.91 -25.19 -34.28
C PHE A 2 0.68 -24.84 -35.11
N ASP A 3 -0.49 -25.08 -34.53
CA ASP A 3 -1.78 -24.70 -35.08
C ASP A 3 -1.84 -23.16 -35.07
N THR A 4 -1.61 -22.56 -36.23
CA THR A 4 -1.88 -21.15 -36.45
C THR A 4 -3.39 -20.95 -36.41
N MET A 5 -3.92 -20.57 -35.24
CA MET A 5 -5.28 -20.08 -35.10
C MET A 5 -5.51 -19.00 -36.16
N SER A 6 -6.34 -19.30 -37.17
CA SER A 6 -6.79 -18.30 -38.13
C SER A 6 -7.65 -17.29 -37.37
N ILE A 7 -7.19 -16.06 -37.25
CA ILE A 7 -7.98 -14.98 -36.66
C ILE A 7 -9.17 -14.70 -37.58
N ASP A 8 -10.39 -14.87 -37.07
CA ASP A 8 -11.60 -14.44 -37.76
C ASP A 8 -11.76 -12.92 -37.61
N PHE A 9 -11.47 -12.20 -38.69
CA PHE A 9 -11.54 -10.74 -38.73
C PHE A 9 -12.93 -10.18 -38.40
N ALA A 10 -14.01 -10.91 -38.73
CA ALA A 10 -15.35 -10.46 -38.40
C ALA A 10 -15.60 -10.45 -36.89
N SER A 11 -15.19 -11.53 -36.20
CA SER A 11 -15.25 -11.58 -34.73
C SER A 11 -14.37 -10.54 -34.05
N LEU A 12 -13.22 -10.22 -34.66
CA LEU A 12 -12.30 -9.19 -34.17
C LEU A 12 -12.91 -7.79 -34.27
N ASP A 13 -13.49 -7.45 -35.43
CA ASP A 13 -14.15 -6.16 -35.64
C ASP A 13 -15.33 -5.98 -34.69
N GLU A 14 -16.11 -7.04 -34.43
CA GLU A 14 -17.19 -7.00 -33.45
C GLU A 14 -16.65 -6.75 -32.03
N ALA A 15 -15.56 -7.40 -31.64
CA ALA A 15 -14.93 -7.18 -30.33
C ALA A 15 -14.39 -5.76 -30.18
N ILE A 16 -13.77 -5.20 -31.22
CA ILE A 16 -13.29 -3.82 -31.25
C ILE A 16 -14.47 -2.84 -31.13
N GLY A 17 -15.54 -3.06 -31.90
CA GLY A 17 -16.76 -2.24 -31.86
C GLY A 17 -17.35 -2.18 -30.45
N ARG A 18 -17.53 -3.34 -29.80
CA ARG A 18 -18.04 -3.42 -28.43
C ARG A 18 -17.12 -2.74 -27.41
N ALA A 19 -15.81 -2.91 -27.53
CA ALA A 19 -14.85 -2.24 -26.64
C ALA A 19 -14.86 -0.72 -26.81
N HIS A 20 -14.96 -0.24 -28.05
CA HIS A 20 -15.06 1.18 -28.37
C HIS A 20 -16.34 1.79 -27.82
N GLU A 21 -17.50 1.16 -28.04
CA GLU A 21 -18.78 1.60 -27.50
C GLU A 21 -18.75 1.67 -25.97
N ARG A 22 -18.16 0.65 -25.33
CA ARG A 22 -18.07 0.61 -23.87
C ARG A 22 -17.19 1.72 -23.31
N LEU A 23 -15.97 1.89 -23.83
CA LEU A 23 -15.07 2.96 -23.38
C LEU A 23 -15.70 4.33 -23.66
N SER A 24 -16.25 4.54 -24.85
CA SER A 24 -16.91 5.82 -25.18
C SER A 24 -18.06 6.16 -24.23
N ALA A 25 -18.81 5.16 -23.75
CA ALA A 25 -19.87 5.34 -22.77
C ALA A 25 -19.37 5.65 -21.34
N GLU A 26 -18.13 5.29 -21.01
CA GLU A 26 -17.50 5.57 -19.71
C GLU A 26 -16.76 6.90 -19.67
N GLN A 27 -16.49 7.51 -20.82
CA GLN A 27 -15.85 8.81 -20.93
C GLN A 27 -16.69 9.89 -20.27
N ARG A 28 -16.08 10.69 -19.41
CA ARG A 28 -16.72 11.86 -18.79
C ARG A 28 -16.90 12.99 -19.82
N ALA A 29 -17.76 13.95 -19.51
CA ALA A 29 -18.15 15.02 -20.44
C ALA A 29 -16.96 15.90 -20.92
N ASP A 30 -15.88 15.96 -20.16
CA ASP A 30 -14.63 16.68 -20.46
C ASP A 30 -13.55 15.78 -21.10
N GLY A 31 -13.89 14.53 -21.41
CA GLY A 31 -13.05 13.61 -22.16
C GLY A 31 -12.16 12.68 -21.33
N HIS A 32 -12.12 12.82 -20.01
CA HIS A 32 -11.30 11.94 -19.17
C HIS A 32 -12.03 10.64 -18.78
N TYR A 33 -11.25 9.68 -18.29
CA TYR A 33 -11.72 8.41 -17.74
C TYR A 33 -11.34 8.32 -16.27
N VAL A 34 -12.19 7.69 -15.47
CA VAL A 34 -11.92 7.44 -14.04
C VAL A 34 -12.09 5.96 -13.78
N TYR A 35 -10.98 5.32 -13.43
CA TYR A 35 -10.95 3.95 -12.95
C TYR A 35 -10.28 3.91 -11.59
N GLU A 36 -10.60 2.87 -10.84
CA GLU A 36 -9.92 2.59 -9.60
C GLU A 36 -8.46 2.21 -9.87
N LEU A 37 -7.54 2.88 -9.18
CA LEU A 37 -6.14 2.49 -9.12
C LEU A 37 -5.95 1.72 -7.81
N GLU A 38 -6.23 0.42 -7.84
CA GLU A 38 -6.05 -0.43 -6.68
C GLU A 38 -4.55 -0.64 -6.42
N ALA A 39 -4.13 -0.32 -5.20
CA ALA A 39 -2.78 -0.54 -4.72
C ALA A 39 -2.79 -1.67 -3.67
N ASP A 40 -1.90 -1.59 -2.70
CA ASP A 40 -1.84 -2.52 -1.57
C ASP A 40 -2.55 -1.95 -0.32
N ALA A 41 -2.44 -2.67 0.79
CA ALA A 41 -3.00 -2.28 2.07
C ALA A 41 -2.30 -1.05 2.72
N THR A 42 -1.15 -0.61 2.22
CA THR A 42 -0.31 0.38 2.91
C THR A 42 -0.92 1.77 2.92
N ILE A 43 -1.38 2.28 1.76
CA ILE A 43 -1.99 3.60 1.66
C ILE A 43 -3.24 3.74 2.55
N PRO A 44 -4.24 2.85 2.48
CA PRO A 44 -5.40 2.95 3.37
C PRO A 44 -5.03 2.79 4.86
N ALA A 45 -4.08 1.91 5.20
CA ALA A 45 -3.63 1.73 6.57
C ALA A 45 -2.90 2.97 7.11
N GLU A 46 -2.02 3.57 6.30
CA GLU A 46 -1.33 4.82 6.63
C GLU A 46 -2.29 5.99 6.75
N TYR A 47 -3.32 6.06 5.91
CA TYR A 47 -4.36 7.08 6.02
C TYR A 47 -5.11 6.98 7.35
N VAL A 48 -5.57 5.78 7.72
CA VAL A 48 -6.20 5.54 9.04
C VAL A 48 -5.30 6.04 10.16
N LEU A 49 -4.03 5.63 10.16
CA LEU A 49 -3.08 6.00 11.19
C LEU A 49 -2.75 7.50 11.15
N LEU A 50 -2.67 8.13 9.98
CA LEU A 50 -2.50 9.58 9.86
C LEU A 50 -3.66 10.33 10.52
N GLU A 51 -4.91 9.95 10.25
CA GLU A 51 -6.08 10.60 10.83
C GLU A 51 -6.17 10.39 12.35
N HIS A 52 -5.72 9.22 12.86
CA HIS A 52 -5.55 9.02 14.31
C HIS A 52 -4.45 9.91 14.90
N PHE A 53 -3.32 10.08 14.20
CA PHE A 53 -2.21 10.91 14.66
C PHE A 53 -2.61 12.40 14.72
N LEU A 54 -3.43 12.85 13.77
CA LEU A 54 -3.92 14.22 13.67
C LEU A 54 -5.21 14.49 14.48
N ASP A 55 -5.79 13.46 15.12
CA ASP A 55 -7.07 13.53 15.83
C ASP A 55 -8.24 14.02 14.96
N ARG A 56 -8.33 13.50 13.73
CA ARG A 56 -9.36 13.83 12.72
C ARG A 56 -10.13 12.59 12.25
N ILE A 57 -10.52 11.76 13.20
CA ILE A 57 -11.09 10.45 12.94
C ILE A 57 -12.51 10.58 12.35
N ASP A 58 -12.71 10.03 11.15
CA ASP A 58 -14.02 9.79 10.55
C ASP A 58 -14.38 8.30 10.73
N PRO A 59 -15.29 7.94 11.65
CA PRO A 59 -15.64 6.56 11.93
C PRO A 59 -16.28 5.83 10.74
N GLU A 60 -17.05 6.52 9.89
CA GLU A 60 -17.73 5.89 8.75
C GLU A 60 -16.73 5.57 7.64
N LEU A 61 -15.80 6.48 7.37
CA LEU A 61 -14.70 6.22 6.43
C LEU A 61 -13.77 5.11 6.95
N GLN A 62 -13.40 5.15 8.23
CA GLN A 62 -12.56 4.12 8.83
C GLN A 62 -13.22 2.74 8.81
N ALA A 63 -14.53 2.65 9.06
CA ALA A 63 -15.26 1.39 8.97
C ALA A 63 -15.19 0.79 7.55
N ARG A 64 -15.34 1.62 6.52
CA ARG A 64 -15.20 1.21 5.10
C ARG A 64 -13.78 0.75 4.79
N ILE A 65 -12.76 1.48 5.25
CA ILE A 65 -11.35 1.08 5.11
C ILE A 65 -11.09 -0.25 5.83
N GLY A 66 -11.63 -0.44 7.02
CA GLY A 66 -11.51 -1.70 7.76
C GLY A 66 -12.12 -2.88 7.00
N VAL A 67 -13.29 -2.69 6.36
CA VAL A 67 -13.90 -3.71 5.49
C VAL A 67 -12.96 -4.06 4.34
N PHE A 68 -12.41 -3.06 3.66
CA PHE A 68 -11.44 -3.27 2.58
C PHE A 68 -10.21 -4.06 3.07
N LEU A 69 -9.55 -3.59 4.13
CA LEU A 69 -8.35 -4.25 4.68
C LEU A 69 -8.60 -5.70 5.06
N ARG A 70 -9.75 -6.02 5.66
CA ARG A 70 -10.12 -7.42 5.97
C ARG A 70 -10.41 -8.23 4.71
N GLY A 71 -11.02 -7.63 3.69
CA GLY A 71 -11.34 -8.28 2.43
C GLY A 71 -10.12 -8.70 1.61
N ILE A 72 -9.03 -7.92 1.69
CA ILE A 72 -7.77 -8.21 0.98
C ILE A 72 -6.72 -8.94 1.84
N GLN A 73 -7.09 -9.44 3.02
CA GLN A 73 -6.19 -10.26 3.85
C GLN A 73 -5.99 -11.62 3.19
N GLY A 74 -4.74 -12.02 2.97
CA GLY A 74 -4.44 -13.27 2.29
C GLY A 74 -4.84 -14.52 3.08
N ASP A 75 -5.19 -15.57 2.34
CA ASP A 75 -5.49 -16.92 2.83
C ASP A 75 -4.66 -18.02 2.11
N SER A 76 -3.77 -17.63 1.19
CA SER A 76 -2.93 -18.53 0.42
C SER A 76 -1.75 -19.08 1.25
N PRO A 77 -1.12 -20.19 0.83
CA PRO A 77 0.08 -20.70 1.53
C PRO A 77 1.24 -19.69 1.58
N GLN A 78 1.37 -18.83 0.57
CA GLN A 78 2.41 -17.79 0.50
C GLN A 78 2.01 -16.54 1.31
N ASN A 79 0.73 -16.40 1.66
CA ASN A 79 0.20 -15.33 2.49
C ASN A 79 -0.89 -15.85 3.46
N PRO A 80 -0.53 -16.55 4.55
CA PRO A 80 -1.49 -17.26 5.41
C PRO A 80 -2.34 -16.35 6.32
N GLY A 81 -2.25 -15.02 6.17
CA GLY A 81 -2.95 -14.07 7.03
C GLY A 81 -2.37 -12.66 7.06
N GLY A 82 -1.43 -12.33 6.18
CA GLY A 82 -0.90 -10.98 6.03
C GLY A 82 -1.46 -10.29 4.77
N TRP A 83 -0.75 -9.27 4.32
CA TRP A 83 -1.10 -8.46 3.16
C TRP A 83 0.07 -8.43 2.16
N PRO A 84 -0.20 -8.61 0.85
CA PRO A 84 0.80 -8.52 -0.19
C PRO A 84 0.94 -7.08 -0.72
N LEU A 85 1.95 -6.84 -1.57
CA LEU A 85 2.11 -5.55 -2.29
C LEU A 85 1.33 -5.51 -3.62
N PHE A 86 0.78 -6.64 -4.06
CA PHE A 86 0.00 -6.75 -5.29
C PHE A 86 -0.94 -7.97 -5.19
N HIS A 87 -1.97 -8.01 -6.04
CA HIS A 87 -2.96 -9.08 -6.08
C HIS A 87 -2.31 -10.48 -6.18
N ASP A 88 -2.77 -11.42 -5.35
CA ASP A 88 -2.21 -12.78 -5.21
C ASP A 88 -0.71 -12.87 -4.87
N GLY A 89 -0.09 -11.76 -4.46
CA GLY A 89 1.30 -11.74 -4.04
C GLY A 89 1.56 -12.53 -2.75
N ALA A 90 2.83 -12.83 -2.51
CA ALA A 90 3.27 -13.32 -1.20
C ALA A 90 3.11 -12.22 -0.14
N MET A 91 2.99 -12.63 1.12
CA MET A 91 2.90 -11.68 2.24
C MET A 91 4.12 -10.74 2.26
N ASP A 92 3.86 -9.43 2.29
CA ASP A 92 4.86 -8.43 2.63
C ASP A 92 4.77 -8.07 4.12
N LEU A 93 5.93 -8.09 4.79
CA LEU A 93 5.99 -7.86 6.23
C LEU A 93 5.62 -6.43 6.61
N SER A 94 6.06 -5.45 5.84
CA SER A 94 5.85 -4.03 6.14
C SER A 94 4.40 -3.65 5.93
N ALA A 95 3.79 -4.07 4.82
CA ALA A 95 2.37 -3.93 4.56
C ALA A 95 1.51 -4.61 5.62
N SER A 96 1.88 -5.83 6.02
CA SER A 96 1.13 -6.57 7.03
C SER A 96 1.15 -5.91 8.41
N VAL A 97 2.30 -5.38 8.83
CA VAL A 97 2.41 -4.64 10.10
C VAL A 97 1.57 -3.37 10.07
N LYS A 98 1.58 -2.62 8.95
CA LYS A 98 0.76 -1.42 8.77
C LYS A 98 -0.73 -1.75 8.85
N ALA A 99 -1.19 -2.75 8.09
CA ALA A 99 -2.58 -3.17 8.06
C ALA A 99 -3.06 -3.68 9.44
N TYR A 100 -2.26 -4.50 10.12
CA TYR A 100 -2.56 -4.96 11.48
C TYR A 100 -2.68 -3.78 12.46
N PHE A 101 -1.78 -2.79 12.36
CA PHE A 101 -1.80 -1.64 13.24
C PHE A 101 -3.03 -0.75 12.97
N ALA A 102 -3.36 -0.50 11.70
CA ALA A 102 -4.55 0.24 11.31
C ALA A 102 -5.84 -0.44 11.80
N LEU A 103 -5.99 -1.76 11.61
CA LEU A 103 -7.15 -2.51 12.11
C LEU A 103 -7.26 -2.45 13.64
N LYS A 104 -6.13 -2.50 14.34
CA LYS A 104 -6.12 -2.32 15.79
C LYS A 104 -6.55 -0.90 16.20
N ALA A 105 -6.17 0.13 15.45
CA ALA A 105 -6.57 1.51 15.68
C ALA A 105 -8.07 1.74 15.41
N ILE A 106 -8.62 1.07 14.39
CA ILE A 106 -10.06 1.04 14.08
C ILE A 106 -10.87 0.39 15.21
N GLY A 107 -10.26 -0.49 16.00
CA GLY A 107 -10.87 -1.13 17.17
C GLY A 107 -11.04 -2.63 17.06
N ASP A 108 -10.45 -3.29 16.06
CA ASP A 108 -10.50 -4.75 15.95
C ASP A 108 -9.79 -5.40 17.14
N ASP A 109 -10.47 -6.34 17.80
CA ASP A 109 -9.91 -7.10 18.92
C ASP A 109 -8.64 -7.85 18.45
N PRO A 110 -7.47 -7.65 19.09
CA PRO A 110 -6.26 -8.42 18.79
C PRO A 110 -6.43 -9.95 18.87
N ASN A 111 -7.48 -10.45 19.54
CA ASN A 111 -7.79 -11.87 19.65
C ASN A 111 -8.81 -12.36 18.60
N ALA A 112 -9.39 -11.47 17.79
CA ALA A 112 -10.23 -11.86 16.68
C ALA A 112 -9.46 -12.76 15.68
N PRO A 113 -10.14 -13.71 14.99
CA PRO A 113 -9.47 -14.69 14.15
C PRO A 113 -8.52 -14.10 13.10
N HIS A 114 -8.93 -13.03 12.40
CA HIS A 114 -8.11 -12.35 11.38
C HIS A 114 -6.89 -11.64 11.98
N MET A 115 -7.06 -11.01 13.16
CA MET A 115 -5.96 -10.35 13.88
C MET A 115 -4.94 -11.37 14.40
N ARG A 116 -5.40 -12.51 14.92
CA ARG A 116 -4.50 -13.59 15.36
C ARG A 116 -3.66 -14.14 14.23
N ARG A 117 -4.29 -14.46 13.08
CA ARG A 117 -3.59 -14.94 11.87
C ARG A 117 -2.53 -13.96 11.40
N ALA A 118 -2.86 -12.68 11.32
CA ALA A 118 -1.91 -11.63 10.98
C ALA A 118 -0.75 -11.55 11.95
N ARG A 119 -1.01 -11.53 13.27
CA ARG A 119 0.02 -11.51 14.31
C ARG A 119 0.94 -12.71 14.22
N GLU A 120 0.39 -13.91 14.09
CA GLU A 120 1.15 -15.16 13.95
C GLU A 120 2.05 -15.12 12.71
N ALA A 121 1.52 -14.68 11.56
CA ALA A 121 2.27 -14.56 10.31
C ALA A 121 3.37 -13.49 10.36
N ILE A 122 3.13 -12.37 11.05
CA ILE A 122 4.11 -11.28 11.28
C ILE A 122 5.23 -11.78 12.19
N LEU A 123 4.89 -12.42 13.32
CA LEU A 123 5.88 -12.93 14.28
C LEU A 123 6.75 -14.04 13.67
N ALA A 124 6.16 -14.92 12.85
CA ALA A 124 6.90 -15.95 12.12
C ALA A 124 7.98 -15.38 11.17
N ARG A 125 7.83 -14.11 10.73
CA ARG A 125 8.80 -13.40 9.88
C ARG A 125 9.75 -12.47 10.66
N GLY A 126 9.83 -12.64 11.98
CA GLY A 126 10.71 -11.85 12.85
C GLY A 126 10.09 -10.54 13.35
N GLY A 127 8.79 -10.34 13.14
CA GLY A 127 8.02 -9.24 13.73
C GLY A 127 8.34 -7.86 13.15
N ALA A 128 7.76 -6.84 13.78
CA ALA A 128 7.89 -5.45 13.35
C ALA A 128 9.33 -4.93 13.33
N ALA A 129 10.25 -5.54 14.08
CA ALA A 129 11.68 -5.19 14.05
C ALA A 129 12.32 -5.42 12.66
N ARG A 130 11.73 -6.27 11.82
CA ARG A 130 12.24 -6.62 10.48
C ARG A 130 11.59 -5.83 9.34
N THR A 131 10.72 -4.86 9.63
CA THR A 131 10.07 -4.01 8.61
C THR A 131 11.04 -2.99 8.01
N ASN A 132 10.63 -2.40 6.88
CA ASN A 132 11.37 -1.30 6.25
C ASN A 132 11.35 -0.02 7.11
N VAL A 133 12.12 0.99 6.67
CA VAL A 133 12.28 2.27 7.37
C VAL A 133 10.97 3.02 7.55
N PHE A 134 10.08 3.03 6.56
CA PHE A 134 8.81 3.76 6.63
C PHE A 134 7.89 3.20 7.70
N THR A 135 7.75 1.87 7.79
CA THR A 135 6.98 1.25 8.87
C THR A 135 7.59 1.53 10.24
N ARG A 136 8.92 1.57 10.36
CA ARG A 136 9.57 1.90 11.64
C ARG A 136 9.32 3.35 12.06
N ILE A 137 9.39 4.30 11.11
CA ILE A 137 9.08 5.72 11.35
C ILE A 137 7.63 5.84 11.83
N GLN A 138 6.69 5.16 11.16
CA GLN A 138 5.29 5.12 11.57
C GLN A 138 5.10 4.55 12.98
N LEU A 139 5.77 3.45 13.31
CA LEU A 139 5.74 2.89 14.68
C LEU A 139 6.34 3.85 15.70
N ALA A 140 7.38 4.61 15.34
CA ALA A 140 8.01 5.60 16.21
C ALA A 140 7.12 6.83 16.46
N LEU A 141 6.40 7.30 15.44
CA LEU A 141 5.40 8.38 15.55
C LEU A 141 4.33 8.06 16.61
N PHE A 142 3.96 6.78 16.72
CA PHE A 142 3.00 6.28 17.72
C PHE A 142 3.64 5.81 19.04
N GLY A 143 4.96 5.98 19.22
CA GLY A 143 5.67 5.54 20.42
C GLY A 143 5.76 4.02 20.62
N ALA A 144 5.38 3.21 19.61
CA ALA A 144 5.45 1.76 19.68
C ALA A 144 6.89 1.24 19.63
N VAL A 145 7.82 2.03 19.07
CA VAL A 145 9.27 1.81 19.11
C VAL A 145 9.97 3.13 19.41
N PRO A 146 11.19 3.12 20.00
CA PRO A 146 11.95 4.35 20.17
C PRO A 146 12.49 4.85 18.82
N TRP A 147 12.64 6.17 18.64
CA TRP A 147 13.19 6.77 17.42
C TRP A 147 14.55 6.22 16.98
N ARG A 148 15.38 5.75 17.92
CA ARG A 148 16.65 5.05 17.63
C ARG A 148 16.51 3.75 16.82
N ALA A 149 15.28 3.24 16.64
CA ALA A 149 15.00 2.12 15.76
C ALA A 149 14.97 2.51 14.27
N CYS A 150 14.83 3.80 13.97
CA CYS A 150 14.85 4.36 12.61
C CYS A 150 16.28 4.77 12.21
N PRO A 151 16.68 4.58 10.94
CA PRO A 151 17.88 5.21 10.39
C PRO A 151 17.82 6.73 10.54
N VAL A 152 18.97 7.35 10.81
CA VAL A 152 19.09 8.81 10.87
C VAL A 152 18.96 9.39 9.47
N MET A 153 18.09 10.38 9.30
CA MET A 153 17.96 11.20 8.11
C MET A 153 18.50 12.61 8.43
N PRO A 154 19.76 12.93 8.11
CA PRO A 154 20.36 14.21 8.47
C PRO A 154 19.79 15.34 7.61
N VAL A 155 19.22 16.36 8.24
CA VAL A 155 18.67 17.55 7.56
C VAL A 155 19.74 18.31 6.77
N GLU A 156 21.01 18.15 7.16
CA GLU A 156 22.18 18.73 6.51
C GLU A 156 22.35 18.27 5.04
N ILE A 157 21.70 17.17 4.63
CA ILE A 157 21.67 16.75 3.22
C ILE A 157 21.11 17.84 2.29
N MET A 158 20.26 18.74 2.82
CA MET A 158 19.69 19.88 2.09
C MET A 158 20.71 20.98 1.81
N LEU A 159 21.84 20.99 2.53
CA LEU A 159 22.89 21.99 2.41
C LEU A 159 24.05 21.51 1.51
N LEU A 160 24.02 20.26 1.06
CA LEU A 160 25.11 19.70 0.26
C LEU A 160 25.13 20.33 -1.15
N PRO A 161 26.31 20.79 -1.61
CA PRO A 161 26.44 21.45 -2.91
C PRO A 161 26.32 20.44 -4.05
N ASP A 162 25.87 20.88 -5.22
CA ASP A 162 25.60 20.00 -6.39
C ASP A 162 26.77 19.13 -6.84
N TRP A 163 28.01 19.57 -6.60
CA TRP A 163 29.20 18.78 -6.92
C TRP A 163 29.38 17.56 -6.01
N PHE A 164 28.82 17.56 -4.80
CA PHE A 164 29.00 16.47 -3.84
C PHE A 164 28.32 15.18 -4.34
N PRO A 165 28.87 13.98 -4.11
CA PRO A 165 28.34 12.75 -4.70
C PRO A 165 26.89 12.41 -4.35
N ILE A 166 26.41 12.81 -3.16
CA ILE A 166 25.05 12.57 -2.69
C ILE A 166 24.39 13.91 -2.32
N THR A 167 23.46 14.39 -3.13
CA THR A 167 22.68 15.61 -2.84
C THR A 167 21.21 15.33 -3.05
N ILE A 168 20.34 16.14 -2.45
CA ILE A 168 18.88 16.02 -2.65
C ILE A 168 18.54 16.11 -4.14
N TRP A 169 19.24 16.95 -4.93
CA TRP A 169 18.99 17.16 -6.36
C TRP A 169 19.35 15.97 -7.25
N LYS A 170 20.18 15.04 -6.77
CA LYS A 170 20.53 13.79 -7.48
C LYS A 170 19.56 12.65 -7.16
N ILE A 171 18.59 12.88 -6.28
CA ILE A 171 17.56 11.91 -5.90
C ILE A 171 16.31 12.15 -6.77
N SER A 172 15.63 11.07 -7.18
CA SER A 172 14.40 11.14 -7.97
C SER A 172 13.34 12.02 -7.30
N TYR A 173 12.50 12.68 -8.09
CA TYR A 173 11.55 13.66 -7.55
C TYR A 173 10.61 13.07 -6.50
N TRP A 174 10.09 11.85 -6.71
CA TRP A 174 9.20 11.18 -5.76
C TRP A 174 9.89 10.85 -4.44
N SER A 175 11.18 10.52 -4.47
CA SER A 175 11.95 10.24 -3.26
C SER A 175 12.28 11.55 -2.53
N ARG A 176 12.53 12.65 -3.25
CA ARG A 176 12.73 13.98 -2.63
C ARG A 176 11.51 14.43 -1.84
N THR A 177 10.30 14.23 -2.36
CA THR A 177 9.05 14.59 -1.67
C THR A 177 8.79 13.76 -0.42
N VAL A 178 9.43 12.59 -0.29
CA VAL A 178 9.38 11.75 0.92
C VAL A 178 10.49 12.11 1.90
N ILE A 179 11.71 12.36 1.42
CA ILE A 179 12.87 12.65 2.27
C ILE A 179 12.76 14.02 2.93
N ALA A 180 12.29 15.05 2.23
CA ALA A 180 12.25 16.41 2.76
C ALA A 180 11.40 16.61 4.03
N PRO A 181 10.21 15.99 4.18
CA PRO A 181 9.42 16.09 5.41
C PRO A 181 9.83 15.11 6.53
N LEU A 182 10.75 14.18 6.28
CA LEU A 182 11.24 13.19 7.27
C LEU A 182 12.44 13.71 8.06
#